data_AF-A0A8S3IKB4-F1
#
_entry.id   AF-A0A8S3IKB4-F1
#
_cell.length_a   1.000
_cell.length_b   1.000
_cell.length_c   1.000
_cell.angle_alpha   90.00
_cell.angle_beta   90.00
_cell.angle_gamma   90.00
#
_symmetry.space_group_name_H-M   'P 1'
#
loop_
_entity.id
_entity.type
_entity.pdbx_description
1 polymer ?
#
loop_
_entity_poly.entity_id
_entity_poly.type
_entity_poly.pdbx_seq_one_letter_code
_entity_poly.pdbx_strand_id
1 'polypeptide(L)'
;VVGKYCEKRDPHLACVAYERGGCDMELIDVCNENSLFKSEARYLVRRKDPVLWESVLREDNQYRRPLIDQVIQTALAETQDPEEISVTVKAFMTADLPNNLIELLEKIVIDNSVFSEHRNLQNLLILTAIKADRSRVMDYINRLENYDAPDIANIAISNQLYEEAFSIYKKFEVNTSAIQVLIDHIKNLDRAYEFAERCNEPGVWSLLANAQIRQGLVKEAIDS
;
A
#
# COMPACT_ATOMS: atom_id res chain seq x y z
N VAL A 1 12.65 -15.06 -37.74
CA VAL A 1 12.59 -16.44 -38.29
C VAL A 1 12.80 -17.50 -37.20
N VAL A 2 13.68 -17.29 -36.21
CA VAL A 2 13.86 -18.23 -35.07
C VAL A 2 12.64 -18.23 -34.12
N GLY A 3 12.11 -17.06 -33.76
CA GLY A 3 10.93 -16.93 -32.88
C GLY A 3 9.68 -17.66 -33.38
N LYS A 4 9.23 -17.34 -34.61
CA LYS A 4 8.12 -18.05 -35.30
C LYS A 4 8.31 -19.56 -35.50
N TYR A 5 9.55 -20.06 -35.49
CA TYR A 5 9.84 -21.49 -35.60
C TYR A 5 9.85 -22.19 -34.23
N CYS A 6 10.21 -21.47 -33.17
CA CYS A 6 10.20 -21.95 -31.79
C CYS A 6 8.80 -21.93 -31.14
N GLU A 7 7.89 -21.06 -31.59
CA GLU A 7 6.48 -21.00 -31.13
C GLU A 7 5.75 -22.36 -31.20
N LYS A 8 6.08 -23.20 -32.18
CA LYS A 8 5.44 -24.52 -32.36
C LYS A 8 6.14 -25.68 -31.65
N ARG A 9 7.35 -25.48 -31.09
CA ARG A 9 8.23 -26.58 -30.67
C ARG A 9 8.74 -26.46 -29.25
N ASP A 10 9.08 -25.24 -28.82
CA ASP A 10 9.42 -24.92 -27.43
C ASP A 10 9.09 -23.44 -27.17
N PRO A 11 7.87 -23.15 -26.71
CA PRO A 11 7.43 -21.80 -26.40
C PRO A 11 8.32 -21.07 -25.39
N HIS A 12 8.97 -21.78 -24.46
CA HIS A 12 9.86 -21.18 -23.48
C HIS A 12 11.16 -20.68 -24.13
N LEU A 13 11.70 -21.45 -25.08
CA LEU A 13 12.88 -21.05 -25.84
C LEU A 13 12.59 -19.86 -26.77
N ALA A 14 11.36 -19.76 -27.29
CA ALA A 14 10.91 -18.60 -28.04
C ALA A 14 10.91 -17.33 -27.18
N CYS A 15 10.38 -17.39 -25.94
CA CYS A 15 10.42 -16.27 -25.00
C CYS A 15 11.86 -15.79 -24.74
N VAL A 16 12.81 -16.70 -24.50
CA VAL A 16 14.23 -16.34 -24.27
C VAL A 16 14.87 -15.73 -25.52
N ALA A 17 14.49 -16.19 -26.71
CA ALA A 17 14.98 -15.64 -27.97
C ALA A 17 14.43 -14.24 -28.25
N TYR A 18 13.15 -13.98 -27.93
CA TYR A 18 12.54 -12.66 -28.06
C TYR A 18 13.03 -11.68 -26.99
N GLU A 19 13.27 -12.14 -25.76
CA GLU A 19 13.90 -11.37 -24.68
C GLU A 19 15.29 -10.86 -25.08
N ARG A 20 16.09 -11.70 -25.77
CA ARG A 20 17.39 -11.29 -26.32
C ARG A 20 17.29 -10.41 -27.57
N GLY A 21 16.15 -10.42 -28.24
CA GLY A 21 15.88 -9.68 -29.48
C GLY A 21 15.26 -8.30 -29.27
N GLY A 22 14.85 -7.94 -28.04
CA GLY A 22 14.17 -6.68 -27.74
C GLY A 22 12.79 -6.54 -28.41
N CYS A 23 12.15 -7.68 -28.69
CA CYS A 23 10.83 -7.75 -29.33
C CYS A 23 9.76 -8.01 -28.25
N ASP A 24 9.48 -6.98 -27.46
CA ASP A 24 8.72 -7.09 -26.21
C ASP A 24 7.23 -7.41 -26.46
N MET A 25 6.66 -6.86 -27.54
CA MET A 25 5.25 -7.09 -27.90
C MET A 25 5.03 -8.51 -28.43
N GLU A 26 5.94 -9.01 -29.27
CA GLU A 26 5.87 -10.36 -29.80
C GLU A 26 6.08 -11.42 -28.70
N LEU A 27 6.89 -11.11 -27.67
CA LEU A 27 7.02 -11.98 -26.50
C LEU A 27 5.70 -12.06 -25.73
N ILE A 28 5.05 -10.92 -25.49
CA ILE A 28 3.76 -10.84 -24.81
C ILE A 28 2.69 -11.62 -25.59
N ASP A 29 2.62 -11.45 -26.91
CA ASP A 29 1.66 -12.17 -27.76
C ASP A 29 1.88 -13.68 -27.71
N VAL A 30 3.13 -14.14 -27.80
CA VAL A 30 3.47 -15.58 -27.70
C VAL A 30 3.18 -16.14 -26.33
N CYS A 31 3.43 -15.38 -25.26
CA CYS A 31 3.09 -15.77 -23.89
C CYS A 31 1.57 -15.89 -23.71
N ASN A 32 0.81 -14.92 -24.22
CA ASN A 32 -0.65 -14.91 -24.16
C ASN A 32 -1.26 -16.09 -24.93
N GLU A 33 -0.78 -16.36 -26.16
CA GLU A 33 -1.27 -17.48 -26.97
C GLU A 33 -0.94 -18.85 -26.37
N ASN A 34 0.19 -18.99 -25.69
CA ASN A 34 0.63 -20.26 -25.08
C ASN A 34 0.33 -20.37 -23.58
N SER A 35 -0.40 -19.41 -23.00
CA SER A 35 -0.71 -19.34 -21.57
C SER A 35 0.53 -19.37 -20.65
N LEU A 36 1.66 -18.79 -21.09
CA LEU A 36 2.93 -18.73 -20.35
C LEU A 36 3.00 -17.53 -19.40
N PHE A 37 1.93 -17.27 -18.66
CA PHE A 37 1.80 -16.10 -17.79
C PHE A 37 2.89 -16.01 -16.71
N LYS A 38 3.48 -17.14 -16.31
CA LYS A 38 4.62 -17.16 -15.37
C LYS A 38 5.88 -16.52 -15.95
N SER A 39 6.18 -16.83 -17.21
CA SER A 39 7.35 -16.27 -17.90
C SER A 39 7.12 -14.81 -18.27
N GLU A 40 5.91 -14.48 -18.71
CA GLU A 40 5.48 -13.12 -18.99
C GLU A 40 5.57 -12.23 -17.75
N ALA A 41 5.04 -12.67 -16.61
CA ALA A 41 5.11 -11.94 -15.36
C ALA A 41 6.55 -11.63 -14.93
N ARG A 42 7.47 -12.61 -15.00
CA ARG A 42 8.89 -12.38 -14.68
C ARG A 42 9.53 -11.39 -15.63
N TYR A 43 9.21 -11.50 -16.92
CA TYR A 43 9.77 -10.63 -17.93
C TYR A 43 9.32 -9.18 -17.73
N LEU A 44 8.02 -8.94 -17.52
CA LEU A 44 7.46 -7.60 -17.28
C LEU A 44 8.09 -6.92 -16.06
N VAL A 45 8.27 -7.66 -14.97
CA VAL A 45 8.88 -7.15 -13.74
C VAL A 45 10.35 -6.76 -13.99
N ARG A 46 11.12 -7.58 -14.71
CA ARG A 46 12.53 -7.30 -15.05
C ARG A 46 12.72 -6.16 -16.06
N ARG A 47 11.84 -6.05 -17.06
CA ARG A 47 11.95 -5.04 -18.12
C ARG A 47 11.73 -3.62 -17.58
N LYS A 48 10.99 -3.48 -16.46
CA LYS A 48 10.71 -2.20 -15.78
C LYS A 48 10.12 -1.12 -16.72
N ASP A 49 9.42 -1.51 -17.78
CA ASP A 49 8.89 -0.57 -18.78
C ASP A 49 7.42 -0.22 -18.49
N PRO A 50 7.09 1.04 -18.17
CA PRO A 50 5.72 1.46 -17.88
C PRO A 50 4.79 1.34 -19.09
N VAL A 51 5.29 1.48 -20.32
CA VAL A 51 4.47 1.40 -21.54
C VAL A 51 3.99 -0.04 -21.77
N LEU A 52 4.85 -1.02 -21.48
CA LEU A 52 4.49 -2.43 -21.54
C LEU A 52 3.42 -2.75 -20.50
N TRP A 53 3.61 -2.30 -19.25
CA TRP A 53 2.61 -2.47 -18.20
C TRP A 53 1.26 -1.88 -18.57
N GLU A 54 1.22 -0.67 -19.12
CA GLU A 54 -0.02 -0.05 -19.58
C GLU A 54 -0.71 -0.89 -20.65
N SER A 55 0.04 -1.39 -21.65
CA SER A 55 -0.50 -2.21 -22.74
C SER A 55 -1.13 -3.52 -22.25
N VAL A 56 -0.51 -4.12 -21.22
CA VAL A 56 -0.88 -5.43 -20.70
C VAL A 56 -2.02 -5.33 -19.67
N LEU A 57 -2.06 -4.24 -18.88
CA LEU A 57 -3.09 -3.97 -17.87
C LEU A 57 -4.38 -3.37 -18.46
N ARG A 58 -4.47 -3.16 -19.78
CA ARG A 58 -5.68 -2.68 -20.45
C ARG A 58 -6.90 -3.53 -20.11
N GLU A 59 -8.03 -2.87 -19.90
CA GLU A 59 -9.29 -3.55 -19.56
C GLU A 59 -9.79 -4.49 -20.66
N ASP A 60 -9.46 -4.17 -21.91
CA ASP A 60 -9.80 -4.96 -23.09
C ASP A 60 -9.05 -6.31 -23.15
N ASN A 61 -7.99 -6.48 -22.35
CA ASN A 61 -7.17 -7.67 -22.37
C ASN A 61 -7.84 -8.82 -21.58
N GLN A 62 -8.29 -9.85 -22.30
CA GLN A 62 -8.88 -11.06 -21.71
C GLN A 62 -7.91 -11.84 -20.80
N TYR A 63 -6.60 -11.66 -20.98
CA TYR A 63 -5.56 -12.34 -20.19
C TYR A 63 -5.07 -11.52 -18.99
N ARG A 64 -5.63 -10.33 -18.75
CA ARG A 64 -5.22 -9.43 -17.66
C ARG A 64 -5.26 -10.10 -16.28
N ARG A 65 -6.37 -10.78 -15.94
CA ARG A 65 -6.55 -11.44 -14.64
C ARG A 65 -5.52 -12.55 -14.38
N PRO A 66 -5.39 -13.59 -15.24
CA PRO A 66 -4.44 -14.66 -14.99
C PRO A 66 -2.99 -14.16 -14.95
N LEU A 67 -2.66 -13.11 -15.72
CA LEU A 67 -1.36 -12.50 -15.62
C LEU A 67 -1.13 -11.81 -14.27
N ILE A 68 -2.06 -10.98 -13.80
CA ILE A 68 -1.96 -10.32 -12.49
C ILE A 68 -1.77 -11.36 -11.38
N ASP A 69 -2.55 -12.44 -11.42
CA ASP A 69 -2.41 -13.53 -10.44
C ASP A 69 -1.01 -14.15 -10.47
N GLN A 70 -0.43 -14.37 -11.65
CA GLN A 70 0.94 -14.89 -11.77
C GLN A 70 2.02 -13.88 -11.37
N VAL A 71 1.81 -12.58 -11.59
CA VAL A 71 2.68 -11.51 -11.08
C VAL A 71 2.72 -11.54 -9.56
N ILE A 72 1.55 -11.58 -8.92
CA ILE A 72 1.41 -11.61 -7.46
C ILE A 72 1.96 -12.92 -6.87
N GLN A 73 1.75 -14.06 -7.54
CA GLN A 73 2.14 -15.36 -7.01
C GLN A 73 3.60 -15.74 -7.27
N THR A 74 4.13 -15.45 -8.45
CA THR A 74 5.41 -16.01 -8.91
C THR A 74 6.49 -14.94 -9.01
N ALA A 75 6.25 -13.87 -9.78
CA ALA A 75 7.31 -12.91 -10.11
C ALA A 75 7.82 -12.16 -8.87
N LEU A 76 6.92 -11.77 -7.96
CA LEU A 76 7.30 -11.03 -6.76
C LEU A 76 7.95 -11.88 -5.66
N ALA A 77 7.72 -13.20 -5.67
CA ALA A 77 8.44 -14.12 -4.77
C ALA A 77 9.91 -14.28 -5.19
N GLU A 78 10.20 -14.11 -6.48
CA GLU A 78 11.54 -14.26 -7.05
C GLU A 78 12.32 -12.93 -7.10
N THR A 79 11.62 -11.80 -7.14
CA THR A 79 12.22 -10.46 -7.17
C THR A 79 12.71 -10.03 -5.79
N GLN A 80 13.98 -9.63 -5.72
CA GLN A 80 14.60 -9.00 -4.54
C GLN A 80 15.00 -7.54 -4.80
N ASP A 81 14.69 -7.00 -5.98
CA ASP A 81 15.01 -5.63 -6.36
C ASP A 81 13.85 -4.67 -5.98
N PRO A 82 14.09 -3.67 -5.09
CA PRO A 82 13.10 -2.66 -4.74
C PRO A 82 12.58 -1.84 -5.94
N GLU A 83 13.39 -1.66 -6.98
CA GLU A 83 12.98 -0.89 -8.16
C GLU A 83 11.92 -1.63 -8.98
N GLU A 84 12.08 -2.94 -9.16
CA GLU A 84 11.13 -3.79 -9.89
C GLU A 84 9.74 -3.74 -9.24
N ILE A 85 9.70 -3.80 -7.90
CA ILE A 85 8.47 -3.66 -7.12
C ILE A 85 7.87 -2.26 -7.29
N SER A 86 8.71 -1.22 -7.20
CA SER A 86 8.25 0.16 -7.29
C SER A 86 7.62 0.48 -8.65
N VAL A 87 8.18 -0.02 -9.75
CA VAL A 87 7.60 0.15 -11.09
C VAL A 87 6.29 -0.63 -11.22
N THR A 88 6.25 -1.86 -10.73
CA THR A 88 5.03 -2.68 -10.72
C THR A 88 3.91 -2.02 -9.94
N VAL A 89 4.19 -1.51 -8.74
CA VAL A 89 3.21 -0.78 -7.91
C VAL A 89 2.68 0.46 -8.65
N LYS A 90 3.56 1.26 -9.25
CA LYS A 90 3.14 2.44 -10.03
C LYS A 90 2.25 2.08 -11.22
N ALA A 91 2.55 0.98 -11.90
CA ALA A 91 1.72 0.47 -13.00
C ALA A 91 0.31 0.11 -12.51
N PHE A 92 0.20 -0.64 -11.40
CA PHE A 92 -1.08 -1.02 -10.82
C PHE A 92 -1.88 0.19 -10.31
N MET A 93 -1.20 1.20 -9.74
CA MET A 93 -1.84 2.47 -9.36
C MET A 93 -2.40 3.23 -10.56
N THR A 94 -1.66 3.24 -11.68
CA THR A 94 -2.06 3.94 -12.91
C THR A 94 -3.21 3.21 -13.62
N ALA A 95 -3.22 1.88 -13.52
CA ALA A 95 -4.29 1.03 -14.04
C ALA A 95 -5.57 1.04 -13.18
N ASP A 96 -5.61 1.80 -12.08
CA ASP A 96 -6.75 1.90 -11.14
C ASP A 96 -7.22 0.53 -10.60
N LEU A 97 -6.26 -0.33 -10.22
CA LEU A 97 -6.53 -1.67 -9.67
C LEU A 97 -6.15 -1.74 -8.17
N PRO A 98 -6.88 -1.05 -7.27
CA PRO A 98 -6.49 -0.94 -5.87
C PRO A 98 -6.57 -2.28 -5.11
N ASN A 99 -7.54 -3.14 -5.43
CA ASN A 99 -7.68 -4.43 -4.75
C ASN A 99 -6.49 -5.37 -5.02
N ASN A 100 -6.06 -5.45 -6.29
CA ASN A 100 -4.89 -6.24 -6.65
C ASN A 100 -3.60 -5.62 -6.10
N LEU A 101 -3.55 -4.28 -6.00
CA LEU A 101 -2.42 -3.59 -5.37
C LEU A 101 -2.32 -3.90 -3.87
N ILE A 102 -3.44 -3.98 -3.15
CA ILE A 102 -3.46 -4.37 -1.73
C ILE A 102 -2.93 -5.79 -1.57
N GLU A 103 -3.44 -6.76 -2.33
CA GLU A 103 -2.99 -8.15 -2.27
C GLU A 103 -1.48 -8.29 -2.57
N LEU A 104 -1.02 -7.54 -3.58
CA LEU A 104 0.40 -7.44 -3.93
C LEU A 104 1.23 -6.91 -2.76
N LEU A 105 0.83 -5.78 -2.18
CA LEU A 105 1.57 -5.13 -1.11
C LEU A 105 1.52 -5.92 0.20
N GLU A 106 0.39 -6.57 0.52
CA GLU A 106 0.28 -7.48 1.66
C GLU A 106 1.34 -8.58 1.55
N LYS A 107 1.42 -9.25 0.40
CA LYS A 107 2.37 -10.35 0.20
C LYS A 107 3.83 -9.88 0.27
N ILE A 108 4.14 -8.71 -0.26
CA ILE A 108 5.51 -8.16 -0.20
C ILE A 108 5.87 -7.71 1.22
N VAL A 109 5.01 -6.94 1.88
CA VAL A 109 5.33 -6.30 3.16
C VAL A 109 5.21 -7.29 4.32
N ILE A 110 4.29 -8.26 4.24
CA ILE A 110 4.01 -9.22 5.32
C ILE A 110 4.85 -10.49 5.17
N ASP A 111 4.96 -11.07 3.96
CA ASP A 111 5.64 -12.35 3.78
C ASP A 111 7.13 -12.21 3.45
N ASN A 112 7.56 -11.07 2.88
CA ASN A 112 8.96 -10.85 2.51
C ASN A 112 9.66 -9.91 3.49
N SER A 113 10.51 -10.48 4.34
CA SER A 113 11.23 -9.73 5.38
C SER A 113 12.10 -8.60 4.83
N VAL A 114 12.63 -8.73 3.60
CA VAL A 114 13.49 -7.72 2.97
C VAL A 114 12.74 -6.40 2.72
N PHE A 115 11.45 -6.50 2.39
CA PHE A 115 10.62 -5.33 2.07
C PHE A 115 9.75 -4.88 3.21
N SER A 116 9.65 -5.69 4.27
CA SER A 116 8.93 -5.35 5.48
C SER A 116 9.45 -4.04 6.09
N GLU A 117 10.73 -3.70 5.97
CA GLU A 117 11.30 -2.47 6.56
C GLU A 117 11.18 -1.23 5.66
N HIS A 118 10.71 -1.38 4.41
CA HIS A 118 10.64 -0.27 3.46
C HIS A 118 9.48 0.68 3.75
N ARG A 119 9.79 1.84 4.37
CA ARG A 119 8.84 2.93 4.67
C ARG A 119 7.89 3.29 3.53
N ASN A 120 8.42 3.46 2.31
CA ASN A 120 7.59 3.85 1.16
C ASN A 120 6.54 2.79 0.79
N LEU A 121 6.89 1.50 0.89
CA LEU A 121 5.95 0.42 0.59
C LEU A 121 4.89 0.29 1.67
N GLN A 122 5.27 0.42 2.95
CA GLN A 122 4.30 0.47 4.05
C GLN A 122 3.34 1.65 3.91
N ASN A 123 3.87 2.83 3.56
CA ASN A 123 3.05 4.02 3.31
C ASN A 123 2.05 3.76 2.17
N LEU A 124 2.50 3.19 1.06
CA LEU A 124 1.62 2.88 -0.07
C LEU A 124 0.55 1.85 0.28
N LEU A 125 0.88 0.83 1.08
CA LEU A 125 -0.10 -0.17 1.55
C LEU A 125 -1.21 0.49 2.36
N ILE A 126 -0.85 1.31 3.36
CA ILE A 126 -1.82 1.99 4.20
C ILE A 126 -2.65 3.00 3.38
N LEU A 127 -2.02 3.80 2.52
CA LEU A 127 -2.71 4.79 1.69
C LEU A 127 -3.70 4.15 0.71
N THR A 128 -3.32 3.02 0.11
CA THR A 128 -4.18 2.27 -0.80
C THR A 128 -5.34 1.65 -0.02
N ALA A 129 -5.08 1.07 1.14
CA ALA A 129 -6.11 0.54 2.03
C ALA A 129 -7.11 1.62 2.46
N ILE A 130 -6.65 2.81 2.86
CA ILE A 130 -7.54 3.94 3.23
C ILE A 130 -8.53 4.28 2.09
N LYS A 131 -8.07 4.24 0.84
CA LYS A 131 -8.88 4.56 -0.33
C LYS A 131 -9.84 3.44 -0.74
N ALA A 132 -9.42 2.18 -0.63
CA ALA A 132 -10.13 1.05 -1.21
C ALA A 132 -10.81 0.12 -0.19
N ASP A 133 -10.14 -0.17 0.94
CA ASP A 133 -10.66 -1.04 1.99
C ASP A 133 -10.28 -0.52 3.39
N ARG A 134 -11.19 0.27 3.96
CA ARG A 134 -11.02 0.90 5.28
C ARG A 134 -10.98 -0.12 6.43
N SER A 135 -11.56 -1.30 6.26
CA SER A 135 -11.71 -2.28 7.33
C SER A 135 -10.36 -2.85 7.81
N ARG A 136 -9.38 -2.93 6.90
CA ARG A 136 -8.06 -3.52 7.16
C ARG A 136 -7.01 -2.50 7.61
N VAL A 137 -7.31 -1.20 7.50
CA VAL A 137 -6.37 -0.12 7.82
C VAL A 137 -5.86 -0.23 9.26
N MET A 138 -6.76 -0.55 10.20
CA MET A 138 -6.41 -0.73 11.61
C MET A 138 -5.44 -1.89 11.84
N ASP A 139 -5.64 -3.02 11.15
CA ASP A 139 -4.74 -4.18 11.24
C ASP A 139 -3.34 -3.84 10.70
N TYR A 140 -3.27 -3.11 9.58
CA TYR A 140 -1.98 -2.66 9.04
C TYR A 140 -1.27 -1.68 9.97
N ILE A 141 -1.98 -0.71 10.54
CA ILE A 141 -1.41 0.24 11.53
C ILE A 141 -0.80 -0.49 12.72
N ASN A 142 -1.46 -1.54 13.20
CA ASN A 142 -0.98 -2.34 14.32
C ASN A 142 0.26 -3.16 13.95
N ARG A 143 0.27 -3.79 12.77
CA ARG A 143 1.36 -4.69 12.33
C ARG A 143 2.59 -3.96 11.79
N LEU A 144 2.43 -2.79 11.19
CA LEU A 144 3.51 -2.02 10.56
C LEU A 144 4.12 -1.01 11.54
N GLU A 145 5.42 -0.76 11.43
CA GLU A 145 6.15 0.12 12.38
C GLU A 145 6.97 1.22 11.69
N ASN A 146 7.32 1.09 10.41
CA ASN A 146 8.31 1.95 9.73
C ASN A 146 7.67 2.98 8.78
N TYR A 147 6.39 3.31 8.96
CA TYR A 147 5.66 4.24 8.11
C TYR A 147 5.70 5.69 8.63
N ASP A 148 5.31 6.65 7.77
CA ASP A 148 5.21 8.06 8.15
C ASP A 148 3.93 8.35 8.96
N ALA A 149 4.06 8.34 10.29
CA ALA A 149 2.93 8.48 11.18
C ALA A 149 2.18 9.82 11.03
N PRO A 150 2.85 11.00 11.05
CA PRO A 150 2.16 12.28 10.88
C PRO A 150 1.42 12.40 9.55
N ASP A 151 2.05 12.02 8.43
CA ASP A 151 1.43 12.16 7.11
C ASP A 151 0.25 11.21 6.93
N ILE A 152 0.40 9.95 7.34
CA ILE A 152 -0.67 8.95 7.24
C ILE A 152 -1.84 9.31 8.15
N ALA A 153 -1.57 9.78 9.37
CA ALA A 153 -2.63 10.20 10.29
C ALA A 153 -3.42 11.39 9.74
N ASN A 154 -2.77 12.40 9.14
CA ASN A 154 -3.45 13.51 8.48
C ASN A 154 -4.35 13.06 7.32
N ILE A 155 -3.88 12.07 6.54
CA ILE A 155 -4.67 11.48 5.45
C ILE A 155 -5.84 10.66 5.99
N ALA A 156 -5.65 9.91 7.07
CA ALA A 156 -6.70 9.18 7.76
C ALA A 156 -7.79 10.13 8.28
N ILE A 157 -7.42 11.23 8.94
CA ILE A 157 -8.34 12.29 9.39
C ILE A 157 -9.15 12.85 8.21
N SER A 158 -8.47 13.14 7.09
CA SER A 158 -9.12 13.66 5.88
C SER A 158 -10.14 12.69 5.29
N ASN A 159 -9.95 11.38 5.51
CA ASN A 159 -10.85 10.31 5.08
C ASN A 159 -11.87 9.88 6.16
N GLN A 160 -11.98 10.62 7.27
CA GLN A 160 -12.88 10.36 8.41
C GLN A 160 -12.54 9.07 9.19
N LEU A 161 -11.28 8.64 9.15
CA LEU A 161 -10.74 7.49 9.88
C LEU A 161 -10.04 7.97 11.17
N TYR A 162 -10.84 8.42 12.14
CA TYR A 162 -10.33 9.09 13.34
C TYR A 162 -9.76 8.12 14.38
N GLU A 163 -10.30 6.91 14.50
CA GLU A 163 -9.79 5.89 15.43
C GLU A 163 -8.43 5.34 14.97
N GLU A 164 -8.25 5.18 13.66
CA GLU A 164 -7.00 4.81 13.02
C GLU A 164 -5.95 5.90 13.22
N ALA A 165 -6.30 7.16 12.95
CA ALA A 165 -5.42 8.30 13.18
C ALA A 165 -4.99 8.42 14.65
N PHE A 166 -5.92 8.24 15.59
CA PHE A 166 -5.61 8.21 17.02
C PHE A 166 -4.66 7.07 17.39
N SER A 167 -4.90 5.87 16.86
CA SER A 167 -4.05 4.70 17.10
C SER A 167 -2.62 4.91 16.58
N ILE A 168 -2.48 5.55 15.41
CA ILE A 168 -1.18 5.95 14.86
C ILE A 168 -0.47 6.92 15.81
N TYR A 169 -1.10 8.04 16.19
CA TYR A 169 -0.43 9.02 17.05
C TYR A 169 -0.08 8.45 18.42
N LYS A 170 -0.93 7.58 18.98
CA LYS A 170 -0.63 6.86 20.21
C LYS A 170 0.58 5.94 20.07
N LYS A 171 0.72 5.25 18.93
CA LYS A 171 1.84 4.33 18.68
C LYS A 171 3.18 5.08 18.53
N PHE A 172 3.15 6.28 17.97
CA PHE A 172 4.35 7.10 17.74
C PHE A 172 4.58 8.17 18.84
N GLU A 173 3.87 8.06 19.97
CA GLU A 173 4.00 8.96 21.13
C GLU A 173 3.79 10.45 20.81
N VAL A 174 3.03 10.77 19.74
CA VAL A 174 2.70 12.16 19.37
C VAL A 174 1.44 12.59 20.11
N ASN A 175 1.57 12.75 21.43
CA ASN A 175 0.45 12.91 22.36
C ASN A 175 -0.39 14.17 22.11
N THR A 176 0.24 15.28 21.69
CA THR A 176 -0.46 16.55 21.37
C THR A 176 -1.41 16.41 20.18
N SER A 177 -1.00 15.71 19.13
CA SER A 177 -1.85 15.45 17.96
C SER A 177 -2.91 14.39 18.27
N ALA A 178 -2.56 13.36 19.05
CA ALA A 178 -3.50 12.32 19.49
C ALA A 178 -4.70 12.91 20.23
N ILE A 179 -4.46 13.78 21.22
CA ILE A 179 -5.56 14.38 21.99
C ILE A 179 -6.38 15.36 21.14
N GLN A 180 -5.74 16.04 20.19
CA GLN A 180 -6.44 16.93 19.28
C GLN A 180 -7.44 16.16 18.40
N VAL A 181 -7.08 14.96 17.92
CA VAL A 181 -8.02 14.08 17.20
C VAL A 181 -9.20 13.67 18.08
N LEU A 182 -8.94 13.32 19.34
CA LEU A 182 -10.00 12.96 20.29
C LEU A 182 -10.97 14.11 20.56
N ILE A 183 -10.44 15.32 20.69
CA ILE A 183 -11.19 16.53 21.00
C ILE A 183 -11.98 17.05 19.78
N ASP A 184 -11.29 17.28 18.66
CA ASP A 184 -11.85 17.99 17.50
C ASP A 184 -12.75 17.07 16.66
N HIS A 185 -12.36 15.80 16.50
CA HIS A 185 -13.03 14.86 15.60
C HIS A 185 -13.91 13.84 16.32
N ILE A 186 -13.38 13.14 17.34
CA ILE A 186 -14.13 12.10 18.07
C ILE A 186 -15.10 12.74 19.07
N LYS A 187 -14.77 13.93 19.60
CA LYS A 187 -15.52 14.68 20.62
C LYS A 187 -15.82 13.88 21.89
N ASN A 188 -14.93 12.95 22.24
CA ASN A 188 -15.05 12.16 23.45
C ASN A 188 -14.07 12.69 24.51
N LEU A 189 -14.59 13.57 25.37
CA LEU A 189 -13.81 14.23 26.41
C LEU A 189 -13.39 13.26 27.53
N ASP A 190 -14.21 12.26 27.85
CA ASP A 190 -13.87 11.25 28.87
C ASP A 190 -12.61 10.47 28.45
N ARG A 191 -12.58 10.04 27.18
CA ARG A 191 -11.44 9.31 26.61
C ARG A 191 -10.21 10.22 26.44
N ALA A 192 -10.43 11.51 26.17
CA ALA A 192 -9.36 12.51 26.13
C ALA A 192 -8.76 12.77 27.52
N TYR A 193 -9.60 12.77 28.57
CA TYR A 193 -9.17 12.88 29.97
C TYR A 193 -8.36 11.66 30.40
N GLU A 194 -8.84 10.44 30.15
CA GLU A 194 -8.08 9.21 30.43
C GLU A 194 -6.72 9.19 29.70
N PHE A 195 -6.67 9.72 28.47
CA PHE A 195 -5.43 9.82 27.72
C PHE A 195 -4.48 10.88 28.31
N ALA A 196 -5.00 12.04 28.69
CA ALA A 196 -4.23 13.10 29.34
C ALA A 196 -3.64 12.65 30.68
N GLU A 197 -4.41 11.92 31.48
CA GLU A 197 -3.96 11.35 32.76
C GLU A 197 -2.80 10.36 32.56
N ARG A 198 -2.88 9.52 31.51
CA ARG A 198 -1.81 8.56 31.19
C ARG A 198 -0.55 9.21 30.65
N CYS A 199 -0.67 10.19 29.75
CA CYS A 199 0.48 10.88 29.16
C CYS A 199 1.13 11.84 30.17
N ASN A 200 0.32 12.44 31.05
CA ASN A 200 0.73 13.39 32.08
C ASN A 200 1.65 14.51 31.56
N GLU A 201 1.35 15.01 30.35
CA GLU A 201 2.11 16.08 29.70
C GLU A 201 1.35 17.41 29.79
N PRO A 202 2.02 18.52 30.18
CA PRO A 202 1.36 19.81 30.31
C PRO A 202 0.78 20.34 28.99
N GLY A 203 1.36 19.96 27.85
CA GLY A 203 0.84 20.31 26.53
C GLY A 203 -0.52 19.66 26.23
N VAL A 204 -0.71 18.42 26.66
CA VAL A 204 -1.93 17.64 26.47
C VAL A 204 -3.05 18.17 27.37
N TRP A 205 -2.74 18.44 28.64
CA TRP A 205 -3.67 19.07 29.60
C TRP A 205 -4.12 20.45 29.14
N SER A 206 -3.20 21.29 28.64
CA SER A 206 -3.54 22.63 28.12
C SER A 206 -4.52 22.58 26.94
N LEU A 207 -4.42 21.55 26.08
CA LEU A 207 -5.35 21.35 24.96
C LEU A 207 -6.72 20.86 25.45
N LEU A 208 -6.72 19.91 26.40
CA LEU A 208 -7.94 19.40 27.01
C LEU A 208 -8.74 20.48 27.75
N ALA A 209 -8.07 21.27 28.60
CA ALA A 209 -8.69 22.37 29.34
C ALA A 209 -9.30 23.41 28.39
N ASN A 210 -8.58 23.78 27.32
CA ASN A 210 -9.11 24.68 26.30
C ASN A 210 -10.37 24.12 25.61
N ALA A 211 -10.41 22.81 25.36
CA ALA A 211 -11.56 22.16 24.77
C ALA A 211 -12.76 22.06 25.72
N GLN A 212 -12.53 21.71 26.98
CA GLN A 212 -13.55 21.67 28.04
C GLN A 212 -14.16 23.06 28.27
N ILE A 213 -13.35 24.12 28.28
CA ILE A 213 -13.84 25.51 28.35
C ILE A 213 -14.75 25.83 27.17
N ARG A 214 -14.36 25.45 25.94
CA ARG A 214 -15.17 25.68 24.73
C ARG A 214 -16.50 24.92 24.75
N GLN A 215 -16.56 23.75 25.40
CA GLN A 215 -17.80 23.00 25.59
C GLN A 215 -18.62 23.44 26.82
N GLY A 216 -18.14 24.42 27.60
CA GLY A 216 -18.85 24.96 28.77
C GLY A 216 -18.66 24.13 30.05
N LEU A 217 -17.74 23.16 30.04
CA LEU A 217 -17.39 22.30 31.19
C LEU A 217 -16.34 23.00 32.07
N VAL A 218 -16.70 24.16 32.61
CA VAL A 218 -15.77 25.04 33.35
C VAL A 218 -15.21 24.39 34.62
N LYS A 219 -15.95 23.48 35.26
CA LYS A 219 -15.48 22.78 36.46
C LYS A 219 -14.36 21.79 36.15
N GLU A 220 -14.56 20.97 35.13
CA GLU A 220 -13.58 19.97 34.69
C GLU A 220 -12.32 20.62 34.10
N ALA A 221 -12.47 21.79 33.48
CA ALA A 221 -11.36 22.60 32.97
C ALA A 221 -10.49 23.26 34.06
N ILE A 222 -10.99 23.38 35.30
CA ILE A 222 -10.20 23.89 36.43
C ILE A 222 -9.41 22.74 37.08
N ASP A 223 -9.96 21.53 37.03
CA ASP A 223 -9.32 20.32 37.56
C ASP A 223 -8.28 19.70 36.59
N SER A 224 -8.26 20.18 35.34
CA SER A 224 -7.36 19.77 34.24
C SER A 224 -6.24 20.79 34.02
#